data_AF-A0A6N7D0C6-F1
#
_entry.id   AF-A0A6N7D0C6-F1
#
_cell.length_a   1.000
_cell.length_b   1.000
_cell.length_c   1.000
_cell.angle_alpha   90.00
_cell.angle_beta   90.00
_cell.angle_gamma   90.00
#
_symmetry.space_group_name_H-M   'P 1'
#
loop_
_entity.id
_entity.type
_entity.pdbx_description
1 polymer ?
#
loop_
_entity_poly.entity_id
_entity_poly.type
_entity_poly.pdbx_seq_one_letter_code
_entity_poly.pdbx_strand_id
1 'polypeptide(L)'
;MRAYRRPLDRRPRPDRHLALAPGALAACLALGAAQPPVLAQPAPAVAAIRIAAQPLSQALAELARQTGTTLVAAPALLADKTAPAVAGPFTAQQALLRLLAGSGLVGSLESGVITVQRAGDAGAGDLREVTVTAEAERSRATTENTDSYTAQAVAAGSKLEQRLKDIPRSISLMARQQLDDQRITRLDEALEQLPGVTFSPNAGGWGSDSYYLRGYSLTNLTIDGSSTKNFFNGSGDSSFSTGLEKYDSVQLLRGPDALFSGNGAPSGSINLVRKRPTDRYQLKTTVSAGSWNNYLGTVDVSGPLNQAGSLRGRAVASYNDTEKFYDNAPRKYTTLYGILEADLSRDTLLTTGISYDKAGGTGWDTAPSFPRYSNGDPLRISRSTGYTADAKRNSESINVFASLEQRFNSAWKGRLNASYTRSNGYTAADFYYGAADPLTSSGTYYFSPRANTWKSEAVALDFNIRGDTTLWGHEYRAVFGADYVNTDADYYQRYTTANYPGGLSTIHWSTFDPSLLTLTTGSVAESLTDTSRQYGIYAYNSLQVYGPLRFVLGGRWSGYEKVNINKSTAEQTYLSHPGRSYSRLWNRCG
;
A
#
# COMPACT_ATOMS: atom_id res chain seq x y z
N MET A 1 -58.00 -17.62 0.22
CA MET A 1 -58.06 -16.58 -0.85
C MET A 1 -57.61 -17.19 -2.17
N ARG A 2 -58.39 -16.99 -3.24
CA ARG A 2 -58.22 -17.60 -4.56
C ARG A 2 -56.95 -17.09 -5.26
N ALA A 3 -56.16 -18.02 -5.80
CA ALA A 3 -55.03 -17.74 -6.69
C ALA A 3 -55.51 -17.59 -8.14
N TYR A 4 -55.08 -16.53 -8.82
CA TYR A 4 -55.34 -16.28 -10.23
C TYR A 4 -54.07 -16.63 -11.03
N ARG A 5 -54.12 -17.71 -11.83
CA ARG A 5 -53.11 -18.02 -12.86
C ARG A 5 -53.64 -17.55 -14.21
N ARG A 6 -52.84 -16.78 -14.96
CA ARG A 6 -52.96 -16.63 -16.42
C ARG A 6 -51.61 -16.98 -17.05
N PRO A 7 -51.57 -17.75 -18.15
CA PRO A 7 -50.35 -18.01 -18.91
C PRO A 7 -50.21 -16.98 -20.04
N LEU A 8 -48.98 -16.58 -20.34
CA LEU A 8 -48.64 -15.90 -21.60
C LEU A 8 -47.45 -16.60 -22.24
N ASP A 9 -47.73 -17.23 -23.38
CA ASP A 9 -46.77 -17.76 -24.34
C ASP A 9 -45.76 -16.69 -24.78
N ARG A 10 -44.47 -17.06 -24.81
CA ARG A 10 -43.43 -16.30 -25.51
C ARG A 10 -42.68 -17.23 -26.46
N ARG A 11 -42.91 -17.04 -27.76
CA ARG A 11 -41.99 -17.48 -28.82
C ARG A 11 -40.82 -16.49 -28.94
N PRO A 12 -39.59 -16.93 -29.26
CA PRO A 12 -38.47 -16.03 -29.46
C PRO A 12 -38.43 -15.49 -30.91
N ARG A 13 -38.15 -14.19 -31.06
CA ARG A 13 -37.65 -13.59 -32.32
C ARG A 13 -36.17 -13.27 -32.16
N PRO A 14 -35.34 -13.41 -33.20
CA PRO A 14 -33.92 -13.10 -33.14
C PRO A 14 -33.67 -11.62 -33.47
N ASP A 15 -33.00 -10.91 -32.57
CA ASP A 15 -32.56 -9.53 -32.79
C ASP A 15 -31.23 -9.51 -33.57
N ARG A 16 -31.29 -8.91 -34.75
CA ARG A 16 -30.15 -8.44 -35.54
C ARG A 16 -29.79 -7.04 -35.05
N HIS A 17 -28.57 -6.82 -34.56
CA HIS A 17 -28.06 -5.47 -34.33
C HIS A 17 -26.97 -5.12 -35.35
N LEU A 18 -27.28 -4.06 -36.09
CA LEU A 18 -26.50 -3.41 -37.13
C LEU A 18 -25.19 -2.83 -36.58
N ALA A 19 -24.15 -2.96 -37.40
CA ALA A 19 -22.93 -2.17 -37.31
C ALA A 19 -23.22 -0.71 -37.73
N LEU A 20 -22.75 0.25 -36.93
CA LEU A 20 -22.67 1.66 -37.29
C LEU A 20 -21.21 2.12 -37.17
N ALA A 21 -20.69 2.61 -38.29
CA ALA A 21 -19.36 3.21 -38.44
C ALA A 21 -19.32 4.61 -37.82
N PRO A 22 -18.12 5.13 -37.48
CA PRO A 22 -17.95 6.40 -36.77
C PRO A 22 -17.90 7.58 -37.76
N GLY A 23 -18.66 8.63 -37.48
CA GLY A 23 -18.67 9.87 -38.26
C GLY A 23 -18.76 11.08 -37.34
N ALA A 24 -17.66 11.85 -37.30
CA ALA A 24 -17.54 13.28 -37.08
C ALA A 24 -18.51 13.99 -36.10
N LEU A 25 -17.96 14.57 -35.03
CA LEU A 25 -18.39 15.90 -34.60
C LEU A 25 -17.18 16.70 -34.10
N ALA A 26 -16.70 17.57 -34.98
CA ALA A 26 -15.85 18.70 -34.65
C ALA A 26 -16.73 19.94 -34.40
N ALA A 27 -16.14 20.93 -33.73
CA ALA A 27 -16.65 22.27 -33.45
C ALA A 27 -17.58 22.41 -32.23
N CYS A 28 -17.01 22.95 -31.14
CA CYS A 28 -17.40 24.29 -30.68
C CYS A 28 -16.57 24.77 -29.47
N LEU A 29 -16.27 26.07 -29.52
CA LEU A 29 -16.00 27.00 -28.41
C LEU A 29 -14.58 27.10 -27.85
N ALA A 30 -13.81 27.90 -28.59
CA ALA A 30 -12.87 28.84 -28.01
C ALA A 30 -13.63 29.90 -27.18
N LEU A 31 -13.25 30.04 -25.92
CA LEU A 31 -13.40 31.27 -25.13
C LEU A 31 -12.18 31.36 -24.22
N GLY A 32 -11.36 32.38 -24.48
CA GLY A 32 -10.14 32.65 -23.76
C GLY A 32 -10.42 33.12 -22.34
N ALA A 33 -9.65 32.56 -21.41
CA ALA A 33 -9.39 33.17 -20.12
C ALA A 33 -7.87 33.38 -20.04
N ALA A 34 -7.45 34.64 -20.14
CA ALA A 34 -6.09 35.05 -19.83
C ALA A 34 -5.85 34.85 -18.32
N GLN A 35 -4.95 33.95 -17.96
CA GLN A 35 -4.42 33.86 -16.61
C GLN A 35 -3.15 34.71 -16.48
N PRO A 36 -2.92 35.36 -15.32
CA PRO A 36 -1.74 36.17 -15.10
C PRO A 36 -0.47 35.29 -15.11
N PRO A 37 0.69 35.84 -15.51
CA PRO A 37 1.94 35.10 -15.54
C PRO A 37 2.35 34.71 -14.12
N VAL A 38 2.46 33.41 -13.86
CA VAL A 38 3.16 32.90 -12.67
C VAL A 38 4.66 33.10 -12.91
N LEU A 39 5.31 33.85 -12.03
CA LEU A 39 6.75 34.08 -12.06
C LEU A 39 7.47 32.75 -11.81
N ALA A 40 8.06 32.20 -12.86
CA ALA A 40 9.02 31.11 -12.76
C ALA A 40 10.26 31.60 -11.99
N GLN A 41 10.75 30.79 -11.05
CA GLN A 41 12.10 30.98 -10.52
C GLN A 41 13.09 30.82 -11.68
N PRO A 42 14.02 31.77 -11.88
CA PRO A 42 14.89 31.75 -13.04
C PRO A 42 15.83 30.55 -12.95
N ALA A 43 15.83 29.72 -14.00
CA ALA A 43 16.92 28.79 -14.25
C ALA A 43 18.24 29.59 -14.29
N PRO A 44 19.38 29.02 -13.84
CA PRO A 44 20.64 29.75 -13.79
C PRO A 44 20.97 30.33 -15.17
N ALA A 45 20.94 31.67 -15.24
CA ALA A 45 21.08 32.39 -16.50
C ALA A 45 22.49 32.16 -17.06
N VAL A 46 22.56 31.61 -18.28
CA VAL A 46 23.81 31.52 -19.04
C VAL A 46 24.11 32.92 -19.58
N ALA A 47 25.20 33.52 -19.10
CA ALA A 47 25.63 34.84 -19.53
C ALA A 47 26.80 34.72 -20.52
N ALA A 48 26.91 35.66 -21.45
CA ALA A 48 28.06 35.78 -22.33
C ALA A 48 29.23 36.41 -21.54
N ILE A 49 29.95 35.57 -20.80
CA ILE A 49 31.05 36.00 -19.94
C ILE A 49 32.31 36.15 -20.79
N ARG A 50 33.00 37.29 -20.66
CA ARG A 50 34.26 37.60 -21.35
C ARG A 50 35.24 38.26 -20.40
N ILE A 51 36.25 37.51 -20.00
CA ILE A 51 37.28 37.93 -19.04
C ILE A 51 38.63 37.56 -19.65
N ALA A 52 39.49 38.55 -19.89
CA ALA A 52 40.84 38.32 -20.40
C ALA A 52 41.73 37.71 -19.32
N ALA A 53 42.87 37.13 -19.72
CA ALA A 53 43.86 36.63 -18.77
C ALA A 53 44.47 37.81 -18.00
N GLN A 54 44.34 37.79 -16.68
CA GLN A 54 44.70 38.91 -15.79
C GLN A 54 44.91 38.40 -14.35
N PRO A 55 45.39 39.23 -13.41
CA PRO A 55 45.48 38.84 -12.00
C PRO A 55 44.16 38.27 -11.47
N LEU A 56 44.23 37.18 -10.72
CA LEU A 56 43.07 36.39 -10.32
C LEU A 56 42.06 37.21 -9.50
N SER A 57 42.56 38.13 -8.66
CA SER A 57 41.73 39.08 -7.93
C SER A 57 40.89 39.97 -8.85
N GLN A 58 41.47 40.47 -9.94
CA GLN A 58 40.78 41.29 -10.94
C GLN A 58 39.80 40.47 -11.77
N ALA A 59 40.17 39.23 -12.12
CA ALA A 59 39.31 38.33 -12.88
C ALA A 59 38.05 37.91 -12.10
N LEU A 60 38.17 37.62 -10.80
CA LEU A 60 37.03 37.28 -9.95
C LEU A 60 36.13 38.49 -9.65
N ALA A 61 36.72 39.68 -9.49
CA ALA A 61 35.95 40.92 -9.36
C ALA A 61 35.16 41.23 -10.65
N GLU A 62 35.75 41.00 -11.82
CA GLU A 62 35.09 41.19 -13.11
C GLU A 62 33.98 40.15 -13.34
N LEU A 63 34.17 38.89 -12.91
CA LEU A 63 33.12 37.88 -12.92
C LEU A 63 31.94 38.27 -12.02
N ALA A 64 32.24 38.74 -10.80
CA ALA A 64 31.24 39.21 -9.85
C ALA A 64 30.40 40.35 -10.46
N ARG A 65 31.07 41.30 -11.12
CA ARG A 65 30.44 42.42 -11.83
C ARG A 65 29.57 41.97 -13.02
N GLN A 66 30.05 41.05 -13.87
CA GLN A 66 29.32 40.58 -15.05
C GLN A 66 28.10 39.70 -14.70
N THR A 67 28.12 39.05 -13.53
CA THR A 67 27.08 38.08 -13.11
C THR A 67 26.17 38.58 -11.99
N GLY A 68 26.43 39.79 -11.45
CA GLY A 68 25.67 40.35 -10.34
C GLY A 68 25.86 39.60 -9.02
N THR A 69 27.02 38.97 -8.83
CA THR A 69 27.35 38.19 -7.63
C THR A 69 28.32 38.95 -6.74
N THR A 70 28.42 38.56 -5.46
CA THR A 70 29.32 39.20 -4.49
C THR A 70 30.54 38.32 -4.24
N LEU A 71 31.75 38.85 -4.37
CA LEU A 71 32.99 38.12 -4.08
C LEU A 71 33.40 38.27 -2.61
N VAL A 72 33.53 37.14 -1.91
CA VAL A 72 34.08 37.06 -0.55
C VAL A 72 35.28 36.13 -0.56
N ALA A 73 36.49 36.71 -0.56
CA ALA A 73 37.74 35.98 -0.54
C ALA A 73 38.81 36.76 0.23
N ALA A 74 39.69 36.04 0.95
CA ALA A 74 40.81 36.69 1.63
C ALA A 74 41.83 37.21 0.58
N PRO A 75 42.21 38.50 0.59
CA PRO A 75 43.12 39.07 -0.41
C PRO A 75 44.46 38.35 -0.54
N ALA A 76 44.97 37.82 0.58
CA ALA A 76 46.21 37.04 0.62
C ALA A 76 46.14 35.71 -0.16
N LEU A 77 44.95 35.17 -0.39
CA LEU A 77 44.77 33.93 -1.17
C LEU A 77 44.84 34.19 -2.69
N LEU A 78 44.48 35.40 -3.12
CA LEU A 78 44.40 35.79 -4.52
C LEU A 78 45.67 36.50 -5.01
N ALA A 79 46.56 36.89 -4.10
CA ALA A 79 47.83 37.53 -4.39
C ALA A 79 48.72 36.63 -5.27
N ASP A 80 49.43 37.25 -6.21
CA ASP A 80 50.41 36.62 -7.12
C ASP A 80 49.89 35.45 -7.98
N LYS A 81 48.56 35.35 -8.15
CA LYS A 81 47.91 34.36 -9.02
C LYS A 81 47.31 35.02 -10.25
N THR A 82 47.38 34.34 -11.38
CA THR A 82 46.81 34.78 -12.66
C THR A 82 45.68 33.85 -13.09
N ALA A 83 44.57 34.41 -13.53
CA ALA A 83 43.46 33.66 -14.11
C ALA A 83 43.66 33.48 -15.62
N PRO A 84 43.29 32.33 -16.20
CA PRO A 84 43.23 32.15 -17.65
C PRO A 84 42.08 32.99 -18.25
N ALA A 85 42.16 33.26 -19.55
CA ALA A 85 41.07 33.92 -20.26
C ALA A 85 39.83 33.01 -20.36
N VAL A 86 38.64 33.56 -20.11
CA VAL A 86 37.36 32.86 -20.20
C VAL A 86 36.43 33.68 -21.08
N ALA A 87 36.05 33.11 -22.23
CA ALA A 87 35.10 33.73 -23.15
C ALA A 87 34.10 32.69 -23.65
N GLY A 88 32.80 32.91 -23.44
CA GLY A 88 31.76 32.00 -23.91
C GLY A 88 30.45 32.07 -23.11
N PRO A 89 29.42 31.33 -23.55
CA PRO A 89 28.17 31.20 -22.82
C PRO A 89 28.39 30.28 -21.60
N PHE A 90 28.50 30.87 -20.42
CA PHE A 90 28.71 30.11 -19.18
C PHE A 90 27.76 30.56 -18.08
N THR A 91 27.42 29.64 -17.18
CA THR A 91 26.86 30.03 -15.87
C THR A 91 27.97 30.64 -15.01
N ALA A 92 27.60 31.46 -14.03
CA ALA A 92 28.55 32.06 -13.10
C ALA A 92 29.46 31.01 -12.40
N GLN A 93 28.88 29.87 -12.02
CA GLN A 93 29.62 28.75 -11.43
C GLN A 93 30.61 28.12 -12.43
N GLN A 94 30.22 27.95 -13.70
CA GLN A 94 31.09 27.39 -14.73
C GLN A 94 32.26 28.33 -15.08
N ALA A 95 32.01 29.65 -15.09
CA ALA A 95 33.06 30.64 -15.31
C ALA A 95 34.02 30.72 -14.11
N LEU A 96 33.49 30.68 -12.88
CA LEU A 96 34.29 30.64 -11.65
C LEU A 96 35.29 29.47 -11.65
N LEU A 97 34.81 28.26 -11.96
CA LEU A 97 35.65 27.07 -12.01
C LEU A 97 36.78 27.19 -13.06
N ARG A 98 36.50 27.83 -14.20
CA ARG A 98 37.53 28.05 -15.24
C ARG A 98 38.54 29.12 -14.85
N LEU A 99 38.12 30.20 -14.19
CA LEU A 99 39.04 31.23 -13.71
C LEU A 99 39.97 30.73 -12.60
N LEU A 100 39.51 29.77 -11.80
CA LEU A 100 40.31 29.15 -10.73
C LEU A 100 41.20 28.00 -11.23
N ALA A 101 41.07 27.58 -12.48
CA ALA A 101 41.85 26.49 -13.04
C ALA A 101 43.36 26.81 -13.00
N GLY A 102 44.14 25.91 -12.42
CA GLY A 102 45.60 26.07 -12.27
C GLY A 102 46.05 27.01 -11.15
N SER A 103 45.11 27.64 -10.42
CA SER A 103 45.44 28.58 -9.33
C SER A 103 45.76 27.90 -7.98
N GLY A 104 45.45 26.60 -7.84
CA GLY A 104 45.52 25.88 -6.57
C GLY A 104 44.46 26.31 -5.55
N LEU A 105 43.40 26.98 -6.01
CA LEU A 105 42.26 27.41 -5.21
C LEU A 105 40.98 26.72 -5.68
N VAL A 106 40.03 26.56 -4.77
CA VAL A 106 38.66 26.07 -5.05
C VAL A 106 37.66 27.18 -4.69
N GLY A 107 36.53 27.21 -5.40
CA GLY A 107 35.49 28.19 -5.13
C GLY A 107 34.08 27.66 -5.34
N SER A 108 33.13 28.19 -4.57
CA SER A 108 31.71 27.88 -4.65
C SER A 108 30.88 29.15 -4.83
N LEU A 109 29.73 29.00 -5.49
CA LEU A 109 28.71 30.03 -5.62
C LEU A 109 27.43 29.55 -4.92
N GLU A 110 27.10 30.20 -3.81
CA GLU A 110 25.87 29.93 -3.06
C GLU A 110 25.12 31.23 -2.85
N SER A 111 23.82 31.24 -3.16
CA SER A 111 22.93 32.40 -2.94
C SER A 111 23.46 33.74 -3.49
N GLY A 112 24.18 33.70 -4.62
CA GLY A 112 24.76 34.90 -5.26
C GLY A 112 26.09 35.38 -4.66
N VAL A 113 26.70 34.62 -3.75
CA VAL A 113 28.01 34.91 -3.15
C VAL A 113 29.05 33.91 -3.63
N ILE A 114 30.17 34.41 -4.18
CA ILE A 114 31.35 33.64 -4.56
C ILE A 114 32.29 33.56 -3.35
N THR A 115 32.65 32.35 -2.92
CA THR A 115 33.70 32.13 -1.92
C THR A 115 34.89 31.39 -2.51
N VAL A 116 36.12 31.70 -2.07
CA VAL A 116 37.38 31.10 -2.58
C VAL A 116 38.31 30.69 -1.45
N GLN A 117 38.87 29.47 -1.51
CA GLN A 117 39.72 28.85 -0.48
C GLN A 117 40.89 28.08 -1.12
N ARG A 118 41.98 27.78 -0.38
CA ARG A 118 43.10 26.96 -0.92
C ARG A 118 42.66 25.51 -1.11
N ALA A 119 43.08 24.92 -2.23
CA ALA A 119 43.01 23.47 -2.42
C ALA A 119 44.05 22.81 -1.51
N GLY A 120 43.65 22.44 -0.29
CA GLY A 120 44.52 21.78 0.69
C GLY A 120 44.45 22.32 2.13
N ASP A 121 43.77 23.45 2.37
CA ASP A 121 43.46 23.91 3.74
C ASP A 121 42.23 23.18 4.34
N ALA A 122 41.69 22.18 3.63
CA ALA A 122 41.00 21.07 4.27
C ALA A 122 42.10 20.19 4.88
N GLY A 123 42.25 20.24 6.20
CA GLY A 123 43.31 19.56 6.94
C GLY A 123 43.51 18.10 6.52
N ALA A 124 44.76 17.64 6.65
CA ALA A 124 45.11 16.24 6.56
C ALA A 124 44.32 15.43 7.61
N GLY A 125 43.21 14.85 7.16
CA GLY A 125 42.20 14.16 7.95
C GLY A 125 40.89 14.28 7.19
N ASP A 126 40.49 13.19 6.53
CA ASP A 126 39.37 13.06 5.60
C ASP A 126 39.58 13.67 4.21
N LEU A 127 39.81 12.77 3.24
CA LEU A 127 39.13 12.86 1.96
C LEU A 127 37.70 13.32 2.26
N ARG A 128 37.33 14.58 1.95
CA ARG A 128 35.93 15.00 2.11
C ARG A 128 35.12 14.00 1.32
N GLU A 129 34.34 13.20 2.06
CA GLU A 129 33.35 12.30 1.51
C GLU A 129 32.56 13.15 0.51
N VAL A 130 32.72 12.87 -0.78
CA VAL A 130 31.73 13.29 -1.75
C VAL A 130 30.53 12.42 -1.39
N THR A 131 29.75 12.89 -0.43
CA THR A 131 28.42 12.35 -0.18
C THR A 131 27.62 12.70 -1.42
N VAL A 132 27.72 11.85 -2.44
CA VAL A 132 26.64 11.72 -3.41
C VAL A 132 25.46 11.32 -2.54
N THR A 133 24.54 12.25 -2.26
CA THR A 133 23.30 11.91 -1.60
C THR A 133 22.64 10.86 -2.48
N ALA A 134 22.63 9.62 -2.00
CA ALA A 134 22.08 8.45 -2.67
C ALA A 134 20.53 8.51 -2.79
N GLU A 135 19.96 9.71 -2.90
CA GLU A 135 18.56 9.92 -3.24
C GLU A 135 18.25 9.39 -4.65
N ALA A 136 19.25 9.28 -5.53
CA ALA A 136 19.08 8.73 -6.87
C ALA A 136 18.90 7.20 -6.91
N GLU A 137 19.35 6.46 -5.88
CA GLU A 137 19.27 4.99 -5.84
C GLU A 137 18.20 4.45 -4.88
N ARG A 138 17.70 5.26 -3.93
CA ARG A 138 16.52 4.88 -3.15
C ARG A 138 15.28 4.96 -4.04
N SER A 139 14.45 3.91 -3.98
CA SER A 139 13.12 3.93 -4.60
C SER A 139 12.37 5.17 -4.12
N ARG A 140 11.87 5.99 -5.06
CA ARG A 140 11.08 7.20 -4.75
C ARG A 140 9.74 6.88 -4.08
N ALA A 141 9.40 5.59 -4.02
CA ALA A 141 8.22 5.08 -3.33
C ALA A 141 8.46 4.75 -1.85
N THR A 142 9.71 4.77 -1.37
CA THR A 142 10.02 4.60 0.06
C THR A 142 9.62 5.86 0.83
N THR A 143 8.93 5.69 1.95
CA THR A 143 8.43 6.80 2.78
C THR A 143 9.07 6.88 4.16
N GLU A 144 9.73 5.81 4.61
CA GLU A 144 10.56 5.80 5.80
C GLU A 144 11.67 6.85 5.73
N ASN A 145 11.88 7.57 6.84
CA ASN A 145 12.89 8.63 6.99
C ASN A 145 12.74 9.81 5.99
N THR A 146 11.52 10.08 5.53
CA THR A 146 11.21 11.23 4.67
C THR A 146 10.60 12.42 5.42
N ASP A 147 10.34 12.29 6.72
CA ASP A 147 9.67 13.28 7.57
C ASP A 147 8.37 13.84 6.96
N SER A 148 7.65 12.97 6.23
CA SER A 148 6.50 13.35 5.40
C SER A 148 5.38 12.33 5.50
N TYR A 149 4.13 12.85 5.49
CA TYR A 149 2.92 12.03 5.39
C TYR A 149 2.51 11.73 3.94
N THR A 150 3.26 12.23 2.96
CA THR A 150 3.07 11.97 1.54
C THR A 150 4.31 11.32 0.92
N ALA A 151 4.13 10.60 -0.20
CA ALA A 151 5.23 9.99 -0.95
C ALA A 151 5.56 10.80 -2.20
N GLN A 152 6.84 10.74 -2.62
CA GLN A 152 7.29 11.33 -3.88
C GLN A 152 6.77 10.54 -5.08
N ALA A 153 6.67 9.21 -4.96
CA ALA A 153 6.09 8.33 -5.95
C ALA A 153 5.28 7.21 -5.29
N VAL A 154 4.34 6.63 -6.05
CA VAL A 154 3.62 5.41 -5.66
C VAL A 154 3.57 4.46 -6.84
N ALA A 155 3.64 3.15 -6.55
CA ALA A 155 3.48 2.10 -7.54
C ALA A 155 2.03 1.59 -7.63
N ALA A 156 1.21 1.89 -6.60
CA ALA A 156 -0.20 1.55 -6.57
C ALA A 156 -0.88 2.03 -7.85
N GLY A 157 -1.30 1.05 -8.63
CA GLY A 157 -2.18 1.30 -9.74
C GLY A 157 -1.57 1.65 -11.10
N SER A 158 -0.26 1.51 -11.24
CA SER A 158 0.39 1.48 -12.55
C SER A 158 1.49 0.43 -12.63
N LYS A 159 1.86 -0.18 -11.49
CA LYS A 159 3.12 -0.93 -11.30
C LYS A 159 4.36 -0.11 -11.67
N LEU A 160 4.24 1.20 -11.86
CA LEU A 160 5.34 2.13 -12.13
C LEU A 160 5.43 3.09 -10.97
N GLU A 161 6.64 3.40 -10.51
CA GLU A 161 6.82 4.48 -9.54
C GLU A 161 6.53 5.81 -10.24
N GLN A 162 5.37 6.41 -9.92
CA GLN A 162 4.91 7.65 -10.52
C GLN A 162 4.51 8.64 -9.43
N ARG A 163 4.72 9.93 -9.68
CA ARG A 163 4.21 10.97 -8.80
C ARG A 163 2.69 10.86 -8.72
N LEU A 164 2.10 11.12 -7.56
CA LEU A 164 0.64 11.05 -7.37
C LEU A 164 -0.14 11.86 -8.43
N LYS A 165 0.36 13.05 -8.80
CA LYS A 165 -0.27 13.91 -9.83
C LYS A 165 -0.27 13.32 -11.25
N ASP A 166 0.63 12.38 -11.52
CA ASP A 166 0.78 11.76 -12.83
C ASP A 166 -0.14 10.55 -13.01
N ILE A 167 -0.76 10.07 -11.92
CA ILE A 167 -1.62 8.88 -11.93
C ILE A 167 -3.07 9.33 -12.12
N PRO A 168 -3.75 8.91 -13.19
CA PRO A 168 -5.12 9.34 -13.50
C PRO A 168 -6.17 8.59 -12.66
N ARG A 169 -5.86 8.28 -11.40
CA ARG A 169 -6.71 7.51 -10.48
C ARG A 169 -6.60 8.07 -9.07
N SER A 170 -7.69 7.98 -8.29
CA SER A 170 -7.70 8.44 -6.90
C SER A 170 -6.88 7.50 -6.03
N ILE A 171 -5.78 8.00 -5.45
CA ILE A 171 -4.93 7.25 -4.52
C ILE A 171 -4.92 7.98 -3.18
N SER A 172 -5.14 7.24 -2.10
CA SER A 172 -4.73 7.65 -0.75
C SER A 172 -3.47 6.87 -0.36
N LEU A 173 -2.66 7.46 0.51
CA LEU A 173 -1.46 6.85 1.05
C LEU A 173 -1.42 7.16 2.54
N MET A 174 -0.95 6.21 3.32
CA MET A 174 -0.47 6.41 4.67
C MET A 174 1.02 6.06 4.69
N ALA A 175 1.86 7.10 4.76
CA ALA A 175 3.32 6.99 4.77
C ALA A 175 3.83 6.47 6.12
N ARG A 176 5.07 5.98 6.16
CA ARG A 176 5.68 5.43 7.37
C ARG A 176 5.65 6.40 8.55
N GLN A 177 5.97 7.67 8.30
CA GLN A 177 5.97 8.71 9.32
C GLN A 177 4.58 8.87 9.95
N GLN A 178 3.52 8.85 9.14
CA GLN A 178 2.14 8.93 9.64
C GLN A 178 1.77 7.71 10.48
N LEU A 179 2.12 6.51 10.01
CA LEU A 179 1.86 5.27 10.75
C LEU A 179 2.55 5.30 12.13
N ASP A 180 3.76 5.84 12.21
CA ASP A 180 4.54 5.96 13.45
C ASP A 180 3.95 7.02 14.40
N ASP A 181 3.67 8.21 13.89
CA ASP A 181 3.19 9.36 14.68
C ASP A 181 1.77 9.12 15.22
N GLN A 182 0.92 8.44 14.45
CA GLN A 182 -0.43 8.07 14.86
C GLN A 182 -0.51 6.71 15.58
N ARG A 183 0.64 6.04 15.78
CA ARG A 183 0.74 4.70 16.41
C ARG A 183 -0.18 3.66 15.77
N ILE A 184 -0.30 3.70 14.44
CA ILE A 184 -1.10 2.75 13.67
C ILE A 184 -0.24 1.52 13.41
N THR A 185 -0.58 0.43 14.08
CA THR A 185 0.23 -0.80 14.10
C THR A 185 -0.40 -1.93 13.30
N ARG A 186 -1.67 -1.79 12.91
CA ARG A 186 -2.41 -2.83 12.22
C ARG A 186 -3.15 -2.28 11.00
N LEU A 187 -3.39 -3.14 10.02
CA LEU A 187 -4.05 -2.74 8.78
C LEU A 187 -5.51 -2.32 8.99
N ASP A 188 -6.24 -2.94 9.91
CA ASP A 188 -7.59 -2.52 10.32
C ASP A 188 -7.61 -1.05 10.79
N GLU A 189 -6.72 -0.67 11.70
CA GLU A 189 -6.56 0.71 12.19
C GLU A 189 -6.24 1.69 11.06
N ALA A 190 -5.36 1.31 10.12
CA ALA A 190 -5.03 2.14 8.98
C ALA A 190 -6.23 2.35 8.05
N LEU A 191 -7.03 1.31 7.81
CA LEU A 191 -8.20 1.38 6.94
C LEU A 191 -9.29 2.28 7.51
N GLU A 192 -9.51 2.27 8.83
CA GLU A 192 -10.46 3.17 9.48
C GLU A 192 -10.10 4.65 9.32
N GLN A 193 -8.81 4.97 9.17
CA GLN A 193 -8.33 6.34 8.97
C GLN A 193 -8.20 6.75 7.50
N LEU A 194 -8.27 5.79 6.56
CA LEU A 194 -8.09 6.09 5.14
C LEU A 194 -9.34 6.78 4.55
N PRO A 195 -9.18 7.92 3.84
CA PRO A 195 -10.32 8.68 3.32
C PRO A 195 -11.23 7.88 2.39
N GLY A 196 -12.52 7.86 2.70
CA GLY A 196 -13.57 7.21 1.92
C GLY A 196 -13.75 5.72 2.20
N VAL A 197 -12.99 5.15 3.14
CA VAL A 197 -13.24 3.82 3.67
C VAL A 197 -14.27 3.92 4.79
N THR A 198 -15.22 2.98 4.83
CA THR A 198 -16.21 2.85 5.90
C THR A 198 -16.11 1.46 6.48
N PHE A 199 -15.83 1.39 7.77
CA PHE A 199 -15.93 0.14 8.51
C PHE A 199 -17.40 -0.21 8.71
N SER A 200 -17.78 -1.42 8.33
CA SER A 200 -19.10 -1.97 8.55
C SER A 200 -18.96 -3.23 9.40
N PRO A 201 -19.20 -3.14 10.72
CA PRO A 201 -19.13 -4.30 11.58
C PRO A 201 -20.24 -5.29 11.23
N ASN A 202 -19.91 -6.58 11.16
CA ASN A 202 -20.88 -7.65 10.96
C ASN A 202 -21.72 -7.55 9.66
N ALA A 203 -21.18 -6.93 8.60
CA ALA A 203 -21.92 -6.62 7.37
C ALA A 203 -22.48 -7.86 6.63
N GLY A 204 -21.87 -9.04 6.83
CA GLY A 204 -22.30 -10.33 6.29
C GLY A 204 -23.04 -11.23 7.28
N GLY A 205 -23.30 -10.75 8.50
CA GLY A 205 -23.71 -11.61 9.62
C GLY A 205 -22.56 -12.44 10.16
N TRP A 206 -22.76 -13.05 11.33
CA TRP A 206 -21.80 -13.97 11.95
C TRP A 206 -20.41 -13.38 12.27
N GLY A 207 -20.35 -12.07 12.51
CA GLY A 207 -19.14 -11.39 12.98
C GLY A 207 -18.11 -11.12 11.88
N SER A 208 -18.52 -11.08 10.62
CA SER A 208 -17.64 -10.69 9.52
C SER A 208 -17.45 -9.16 9.47
N ASP A 209 -16.23 -8.72 9.76
CA ASP A 209 -15.81 -7.33 9.58
C ASP A 209 -15.63 -7.05 8.10
N SER A 210 -16.08 -5.89 7.63
CA SER A 210 -15.93 -5.52 6.22
C SER A 210 -15.67 -4.04 6.07
N TYR A 211 -14.69 -3.73 5.22
CA TYR A 211 -14.36 -2.37 4.84
C TYR A 211 -15.02 -2.08 3.50
N TYR A 212 -15.77 -0.99 3.43
CA TYR A 212 -16.45 -0.56 2.22
C TYR A 212 -15.80 0.68 1.64
N LEU A 213 -15.78 0.76 0.32
CA LEU A 213 -15.29 1.91 -0.42
C LEU A 213 -16.21 2.11 -1.63
N ARG A 214 -16.79 3.31 -1.73
CA ARG A 214 -17.79 3.66 -2.77
C ARG A 214 -18.96 2.66 -2.85
N GLY A 215 -19.40 2.13 -1.71
CA GLY A 215 -20.55 1.21 -1.62
C GLY A 215 -20.24 -0.27 -1.89
N TYR A 216 -18.99 -0.63 -2.21
CA TYR A 216 -18.57 -2.01 -2.43
C TYR A 216 -17.57 -2.46 -1.35
N SER A 217 -17.61 -3.74 -0.98
CA SER A 217 -16.62 -4.32 -0.06
C SER A 217 -15.22 -4.27 -0.67
N LEU A 218 -14.22 -3.95 0.13
CA LEU A 218 -12.82 -3.83 -0.23
C LEU A 218 -12.15 -5.19 -0.01
N THR A 219 -11.98 -5.95 -1.10
CA THR A 219 -11.51 -7.34 -1.04
C THR A 219 -10.12 -7.54 -1.66
N ASN A 220 -9.59 -6.52 -2.34
CA ASN A 220 -8.36 -6.66 -3.11
C ASN A 220 -7.18 -6.16 -2.28
N LEU A 221 -6.31 -7.09 -1.88
CA LEU A 221 -5.04 -6.80 -1.23
C LEU A 221 -3.88 -7.20 -2.16
N THR A 222 -2.89 -6.34 -2.23
CA THR A 222 -1.64 -6.56 -2.94
C THR A 222 -0.47 -6.25 -2.02
N ILE A 223 0.65 -6.94 -2.21
CA ILE A 223 1.89 -6.67 -1.49
C ILE A 223 2.97 -6.42 -2.55
N ASP A 224 3.65 -5.28 -2.43
CA ASP A 224 4.66 -4.82 -3.39
C ASP A 224 4.14 -4.80 -4.85
N GLY A 225 2.84 -4.53 -5.03
CA GLY A 225 2.16 -4.51 -6.33
C GLY A 225 1.82 -5.88 -6.91
N SER A 226 2.11 -6.98 -6.21
CA SER A 226 1.69 -8.34 -6.60
C SER A 226 0.42 -8.74 -5.87
N SER A 227 -0.52 -9.38 -6.59
CA SER A 227 -1.78 -9.82 -6.00
C SER A 227 -1.54 -10.94 -4.99
N THR A 228 -2.02 -10.74 -3.77
CA THR A 228 -2.02 -11.75 -2.72
C THR A 228 -3.47 -12.10 -2.44
N LYS A 229 -4.09 -12.89 -3.32
CA LYS A 229 -5.44 -13.35 -3.07
C LYS A 229 -5.44 -14.32 -1.90
N ASN A 230 -5.80 -13.82 -0.73
CA ASN A 230 -6.27 -14.67 0.35
C ASN A 230 -7.79 -14.73 0.21
N PHE A 231 -8.29 -15.88 -0.22
CA PHE A 231 -9.73 -16.13 -0.17
C PHE A 231 -10.06 -16.51 1.28
N PHE A 232 -10.88 -15.69 1.95
CA PHE A 232 -12.04 -16.16 2.73
C PHE A 232 -12.91 -14.97 3.15
N ASN A 233 -13.94 -14.69 2.34
CA ASN A 233 -15.04 -13.77 2.59
C ASN A 233 -16.12 -14.48 3.44
N GLY A 234 -15.77 -14.88 4.66
CA GLY A 234 -16.65 -15.57 5.60
C GLY A 234 -16.06 -15.54 7.00
N SER A 235 -16.72 -14.83 7.92
CA SER A 235 -16.54 -14.84 9.39
C SER A 235 -15.15 -15.26 9.91
N GLY A 236 -14.10 -14.52 9.51
CA GLY A 236 -12.74 -14.85 9.92
C GLY A 236 -11.58 -14.15 9.20
N ASP A 237 -11.81 -13.32 8.18
CA ASP A 237 -10.70 -12.78 7.35
C ASP A 237 -9.59 -12.13 8.22
N SER A 238 -8.42 -12.76 8.17
CA SER A 238 -7.20 -12.38 8.88
C SER A 238 -6.33 -11.43 8.06
N SER A 239 -6.71 -11.12 6.83
CA SER A 239 -5.91 -10.27 5.94
C SER A 239 -5.77 -8.84 6.46
N PHE A 240 -6.75 -8.36 7.25
CA PHE A 240 -6.72 -7.03 7.88
C PHE A 240 -6.04 -7.02 9.26
N SER A 241 -5.71 -8.17 9.84
CA SER A 241 -4.99 -8.26 11.13
C SER A 241 -3.48 -8.35 10.96
N THR A 242 -2.94 -8.08 9.77
CA THR A 242 -1.49 -8.07 9.53
C THR A 242 -0.83 -6.88 10.25
N GLY A 243 0.32 -7.12 10.89
CA GLY A 243 1.09 -6.08 11.55
C GLY A 243 1.77 -5.16 10.54
N LEU A 244 1.71 -3.85 10.78
CA LEU A 244 2.25 -2.82 9.91
C LEU A 244 3.73 -2.50 10.15
N GLU A 245 4.35 -3.12 11.14
CA GLU A 245 5.75 -2.89 11.50
C GLU A 245 6.73 -3.33 10.41
N LYS A 246 6.32 -4.29 9.57
CA LYS A 246 7.09 -4.78 8.40
C LYS A 246 6.82 -4.00 7.10
N TYR A 247 5.89 -3.06 7.11
CA TYR A 247 5.51 -2.27 5.94
C TYR A 247 6.02 -0.83 6.06
N ASP A 248 6.46 -0.28 4.93
CA ASP A 248 6.83 1.12 4.78
C ASP A 248 5.56 1.98 4.65
N SER A 249 4.60 1.55 3.83
CA SER A 249 3.40 2.32 3.59
C SER A 249 2.18 1.48 3.23
N VAL A 250 1.00 2.07 3.45
CA VAL A 250 -0.30 1.56 3.01
C VAL A 250 -0.85 2.46 1.92
N GLN A 251 -1.08 1.92 0.73
CA GLN A 251 -1.59 2.65 -0.43
C GLN A 251 -2.98 2.14 -0.78
N LEU A 252 -3.95 3.04 -0.89
CA LEU A 252 -5.33 2.73 -1.27
C LEU A 252 -5.65 3.33 -2.63
N LEU A 253 -5.81 2.48 -3.64
CA LEU A 253 -6.41 2.87 -4.90
C LEU A 253 -7.94 2.82 -4.77
N ARG A 254 -8.60 3.95 -5.07
CA ARG A 254 -10.06 4.07 -4.99
C ARG A 254 -10.71 3.93 -6.36
N GLY A 255 -11.58 2.93 -6.51
CA GLY A 255 -12.25 2.55 -7.75
C GLY A 255 -11.63 1.32 -8.42
N PRO A 256 -12.17 0.90 -9.58
CA PRO A 256 -11.83 -0.39 -10.18
C PRO A 256 -10.33 -0.56 -10.48
N ASP A 257 -9.75 -1.66 -10.00
CA ASP A 257 -8.34 -2.03 -10.25
C ASP A 257 -8.17 -3.31 -11.08
N ALA A 258 -9.15 -3.62 -11.94
CA ALA A 258 -9.15 -4.85 -12.72
C ALA A 258 -7.91 -4.99 -13.62
N LEU A 259 -7.23 -3.90 -13.97
CA LEU A 259 -6.02 -3.92 -14.80
C LEU A 259 -4.85 -4.69 -14.14
N PHE A 260 -4.61 -4.48 -12.84
CA PHE A 260 -3.45 -5.07 -12.14
C PHE A 260 -3.83 -6.05 -11.04
N SER A 261 -4.99 -5.88 -10.40
CA SER A 261 -5.50 -6.80 -9.36
C SER A 261 -6.27 -7.99 -9.96
N GLY A 262 -6.64 -7.92 -11.25
CA GLY A 262 -7.46 -8.94 -11.92
C GLY A 262 -8.88 -9.01 -11.35
N ASN A 263 -9.42 -10.21 -11.09
CA ASN A 263 -10.80 -10.33 -10.60
C ASN A 263 -10.89 -9.86 -9.16
N GLY A 264 -11.84 -8.97 -8.88
CA GLY A 264 -12.03 -8.37 -7.57
C GLY A 264 -13.21 -7.42 -7.53
N ALA A 265 -13.57 -6.96 -6.33
CA ALA A 265 -14.61 -5.96 -6.17
C ALA A 265 -14.23 -4.63 -6.86
N PRO A 266 -15.21 -3.87 -7.40
CA PRO A 266 -14.95 -2.59 -8.08
C PRO A 266 -14.67 -1.44 -7.09
N SER A 267 -14.62 -1.71 -5.79
CA SER A 267 -14.33 -0.77 -4.70
C SER A 267 -12.97 -0.11 -4.84
N GLY A 268 -11.92 -0.90 -5.04
CA GLY A 268 -10.55 -0.46 -4.90
C GLY A 268 -9.56 -1.61 -4.72
N SER A 269 -8.31 -1.25 -4.47
CA SER A 269 -7.27 -2.16 -4.02
C SER A 269 -6.39 -1.50 -2.97
N ILE A 270 -5.97 -2.31 -2.00
CA ILE A 270 -4.96 -1.95 -1.01
C ILE A 270 -3.63 -2.51 -1.50
N ASN A 271 -2.58 -1.70 -1.45
CA ASN A 271 -1.21 -2.12 -1.69
C ASN A 271 -0.38 -1.84 -0.44
N LEU A 272 0.18 -2.90 0.14
CA LEU A 272 1.13 -2.81 1.23
C LEU A 272 2.55 -2.83 0.64
N VAL A 273 3.36 -1.82 0.96
CA VAL A 273 4.75 -1.76 0.53
C VAL A 273 5.63 -2.25 1.67
N ARG A 274 6.40 -3.33 1.45
CA ARG A 274 7.29 -3.86 2.49
C ARG A 274 8.47 -2.91 2.73
N LYS A 275 8.91 -2.87 3.98
CA LYS A 275 10.21 -2.30 4.34
C LYS A 275 11.33 -3.08 3.65
N ARG A 276 12.31 -2.37 3.11
CA ARG A 276 13.47 -2.97 2.44
C ARG A 276 14.75 -2.84 3.29
N PRO A 277 15.75 -3.71 3.08
CA PRO A 277 17.08 -3.52 3.64
C PRO A 277 17.69 -2.16 3.29
N THR A 278 18.49 -1.63 4.20
CA THR A 278 19.18 -0.34 4.08
C THR A 278 20.63 -0.55 3.66
N ASP A 279 21.20 0.46 3.01
CA ASP A 279 22.61 0.54 2.63
C ASP A 279 23.54 0.75 3.83
N ARG A 280 23.00 1.30 4.92
CA ARG A 280 23.69 1.56 6.18
C ARG A 280 23.01 0.81 7.32
N TYR A 281 23.77 0.52 8.37
CA TYR A 281 23.22 -0.06 9.59
C TYR A 281 22.15 0.86 10.20
N GLN A 282 20.99 0.30 10.51
CA GLN A 282 19.87 0.96 11.17
C GLN A 282 19.32 0.03 12.25
N LEU A 283 19.08 0.57 13.44
CA LEU A 283 18.37 -0.09 14.52
C LEU A 283 17.28 0.85 15.03
N LYS A 284 16.03 0.38 15.04
CA LYS A 284 14.89 1.08 15.61
C LYS A 284 14.18 0.16 16.59
N THR A 285 13.98 0.65 17.81
CA THR A 285 13.24 -0.05 18.85
C THR A 285 12.12 0.84 19.34
N THR A 286 10.94 0.27 19.53
CA THR A 286 9.80 0.98 20.13
C THR A 286 9.30 0.19 21.32
N VAL A 287 9.03 0.89 22.42
CA VAL A 287 8.28 0.36 23.56
C VAL A 287 7.17 1.36 23.87
N SER A 288 5.95 0.87 24.07
CA SER A 288 4.85 1.72 24.53
C SER A 288 3.95 0.99 25.52
N ALA A 289 3.35 1.76 26.43
CA ALA A 289 2.29 1.35 27.32
C ALA A 289 1.11 2.33 27.17
N GLY A 290 -0.11 1.83 27.19
CA GLY A 290 -1.31 2.63 26.99
C GLY A 290 -2.52 2.08 27.74
N SER A 291 -3.67 2.74 27.54
CA SER A 291 -4.95 2.34 28.11
C SER A 291 -5.28 0.87 27.81
N TRP A 292 -5.97 0.22 28.75
CA TRP A 292 -6.41 -1.19 28.65
C TRP A 292 -5.25 -2.16 28.45
N ASN A 293 -4.26 -2.11 29.35
CA ASN A 293 -3.11 -3.03 29.37
C ASN A 293 -2.44 -3.16 27.99
N ASN A 294 -2.37 -2.06 27.22
CA ASN A 294 -1.81 -2.08 25.87
C ASN A 294 -0.30 -1.88 25.91
N TYR A 295 0.44 -2.96 25.76
CA TYR A 295 1.89 -3.00 25.72
C TYR A 295 2.38 -3.42 24.33
N LEU A 296 3.25 -2.61 23.73
CA LEU A 296 3.86 -2.90 22.43
C LEU A 296 5.38 -2.86 22.58
N GLY A 297 6.05 -3.86 22.01
CA GLY A 297 7.49 -3.90 21.84
C GLY A 297 7.86 -4.22 20.40
N THR A 298 8.72 -3.41 19.78
CA THR A 298 9.21 -3.64 18.42
C THR A 298 10.73 -3.52 18.33
N VAL A 299 11.34 -4.34 17.49
CA VAL A 299 12.76 -4.29 17.11
C VAL A 299 12.84 -4.41 15.60
N ASP A 300 13.51 -3.46 14.96
CA ASP A 300 13.72 -3.38 13.52
C ASP A 300 15.21 -3.11 13.27
N VAL A 301 15.91 -4.09 12.72
CA VAL A 301 17.34 -4.01 12.40
C VAL A 301 17.55 -4.21 10.91
N SER A 302 18.38 -3.37 10.31
CA SER A 302 18.60 -3.34 8.86
C SER A 302 20.04 -2.93 8.54
N GLY A 303 20.60 -3.42 7.43
CA GLY A 303 21.91 -2.97 6.96
C GLY A 303 22.63 -3.96 6.03
N PRO A 304 23.89 -3.65 5.65
CA PRO A 304 24.74 -4.55 4.89
C PRO A 304 25.19 -5.74 5.74
N LEU A 305 25.23 -6.93 5.12
CA LEU A 305 25.68 -8.19 5.72
C LEU A 305 27.07 -8.62 5.25
N ASN A 306 27.67 -7.88 4.31
CA ASN A 306 29.04 -8.05 3.86
C ASN A 306 29.73 -6.69 3.64
N GLN A 307 31.07 -6.68 3.62
CA GLN A 307 31.84 -5.45 3.44
C GLN A 307 31.56 -4.75 2.10
N ALA A 308 31.22 -5.51 1.07
CA ALA A 308 30.93 -4.97 -0.26
C ALA A 308 29.54 -4.30 -0.38
N GLY A 309 28.65 -4.47 0.61
CA GLY A 309 27.26 -3.98 0.55
C GLY A 309 26.36 -4.72 -0.45
N SER A 310 26.89 -5.70 -1.18
CA SER A 310 26.16 -6.48 -2.19
C SER A 310 25.19 -7.50 -1.59
N LEU A 311 25.27 -7.77 -0.29
CA LEU A 311 24.27 -8.52 0.46
C LEU A 311 23.77 -7.65 1.60
N ARG A 312 22.47 -7.41 1.65
CA ARG A 312 21.79 -6.59 2.66
C ARG A 312 20.65 -7.38 3.28
N GLY A 313 20.34 -7.08 4.55
CA GLY A 313 19.27 -7.74 5.26
C GLY A 313 18.48 -6.79 6.15
N ARG A 314 17.24 -7.17 6.45
CA ARG A 314 16.40 -6.53 7.45
C ARG A 314 15.59 -7.56 8.20
N ALA A 315 15.51 -7.40 9.51
CA ALA A 315 14.70 -8.23 10.40
C ALA A 315 13.84 -7.33 11.29
N VAL A 316 12.54 -7.66 11.38
CA VAL A 316 11.58 -6.95 12.22
C VAL A 316 10.86 -7.96 13.11
N ALA A 317 10.75 -7.64 14.40
CA ALA A 317 9.94 -8.35 15.37
C ALA A 317 9.04 -7.36 16.10
N SER A 318 7.75 -7.68 16.22
CA SER A 318 6.77 -6.93 16.98
C SER A 318 5.95 -7.87 17.85
N TYR A 319 5.69 -7.45 19.08
CA TYR A 319 4.77 -8.10 20.01
C TYR A 319 3.88 -7.04 20.65
N ASN A 320 2.57 -7.19 20.51
CA ASN A 320 1.57 -6.36 21.15
C ASN A 320 0.64 -7.21 22.00
N ASP A 321 0.60 -6.96 23.30
CA ASP A 321 -0.37 -7.51 24.25
C ASP A 321 -1.31 -6.38 24.67
N THR A 322 -2.61 -6.52 24.44
CA THR A 322 -3.56 -5.43 24.60
C THR A 322 -4.92 -5.95 24.98
N GLU A 323 -5.67 -5.18 25.77
CA GLU A 323 -7.08 -5.42 26.04
C GLU A 323 -7.93 -4.36 25.34
N LYS A 324 -9.21 -4.65 25.18
CA LYS A 324 -10.18 -3.67 24.67
C LYS A 324 -10.78 -2.87 25.82
N PHE A 325 -11.54 -1.84 25.47
CA PHE A 325 -12.31 -1.06 26.43
C PHE A 325 -13.43 -1.83 27.14
N TYR A 326 -13.71 -3.06 26.70
CA TYR A 326 -14.72 -3.94 27.25
C TYR A 326 -14.09 -5.22 27.81
N ASP A 327 -14.77 -5.82 28.78
CA ASP A 327 -14.29 -6.95 29.57
C ASP A 327 -14.07 -8.21 28.71
N ASN A 328 -13.20 -9.11 29.16
CA ASN A 328 -12.91 -10.42 28.54
C ASN A 328 -12.42 -10.37 27.09
N ALA A 329 -11.67 -9.32 26.73
CA ALA A 329 -11.14 -9.12 25.38
C ALA A 329 -9.62 -8.89 25.26
N PRO A 330 -8.76 -9.70 25.91
CA PRO A 330 -7.33 -9.71 25.61
C PRO A 330 -7.07 -10.14 24.18
N ARG A 331 -6.17 -9.42 23.51
CA ARG A 331 -5.64 -9.70 22.17
C ARG A 331 -4.13 -9.61 22.16
N LYS A 332 -3.52 -10.56 21.48
CA LYS A 332 -2.07 -10.66 21.29
C LYS A 332 -1.78 -10.70 19.81
N TYR A 333 -0.87 -9.83 19.38
CA TYR A 333 -0.38 -9.75 18.02
C TYR A 333 1.12 -10.00 18.01
N THR A 334 1.58 -10.85 17.10
CA THR A 334 2.99 -11.11 16.86
C THR A 334 3.27 -10.98 15.39
N THR A 335 4.27 -10.18 15.04
CA THR A 335 4.76 -10.06 13.67
C THR A 335 6.26 -10.32 13.66
N LEU A 336 6.70 -11.26 12.83
CA LEU A 336 8.11 -11.50 12.52
C LEU A 336 8.31 -11.33 11.03
N TYR A 337 9.43 -10.72 10.63
CA TYR A 337 9.74 -10.46 9.23
C TYR A 337 11.24 -10.51 9.03
N GLY A 338 11.66 -11.17 7.96
CA GLY A 338 13.05 -11.20 7.50
C GLY A 338 13.09 -11.06 5.98
N ILE A 339 14.00 -10.23 5.50
CA ILE A 339 14.22 -9.99 4.07
C ILE A 339 15.71 -9.86 3.80
N LEU A 340 16.14 -10.42 2.68
CA LEU A 340 17.49 -10.34 2.14
C LEU A 340 17.44 -9.77 0.73
N GLU A 341 18.41 -8.94 0.41
CA GLU A 341 18.69 -8.41 -0.92
C GLU A 341 20.13 -8.74 -1.31
N ALA A 342 20.30 -9.40 -2.46
CA ALA A 342 21.59 -9.78 -3.00
C ALA A 342 21.75 -9.25 -4.42
N ASP A 343 22.78 -8.43 -4.64
CA ASP A 343 23.20 -7.97 -5.94
C ASP A 343 23.99 -9.10 -6.63
N LEU A 344 23.29 -9.93 -7.42
CA LEU A 344 23.89 -11.04 -8.15
C LEU A 344 24.83 -10.54 -9.26
N SER A 345 24.53 -9.35 -9.79
CA SER A 345 25.37 -8.60 -10.72
C SER A 345 25.06 -7.10 -10.58
N ARG A 346 25.72 -6.24 -11.38
CA ARG A 346 25.40 -4.78 -11.42
C ARG A 346 23.99 -4.48 -11.95
N ASP A 347 23.36 -5.45 -12.61
CA ASP A 347 22.07 -5.30 -13.27
C ASP A 347 21.02 -6.30 -12.73
N THR A 348 21.37 -7.09 -11.72
CA THR A 348 20.51 -8.19 -11.24
C THR A 348 20.40 -8.15 -9.72
N LEU A 349 19.19 -7.91 -9.21
CA LEU A 349 18.86 -7.91 -7.79
C LEU A 349 17.95 -9.09 -7.46
N LEU A 350 18.39 -9.95 -6.56
CA LEU A 350 17.55 -10.96 -5.93
C LEU A 350 17.07 -10.44 -4.58
N THR A 351 15.76 -10.47 -4.35
CA THR A 351 15.15 -10.23 -3.04
C THR A 351 14.45 -11.51 -2.59
N THR A 352 14.62 -11.91 -1.34
CA THR A 352 13.91 -13.06 -0.77
C THR A 352 13.59 -12.81 0.69
N GLY A 353 12.51 -13.39 1.20
CA GLY A 353 12.13 -13.18 2.59
C GLY A 353 10.99 -14.04 3.06
N ILE A 354 10.71 -13.89 4.36
CA ILE A 354 9.65 -14.57 5.07
C ILE A 354 8.99 -13.59 6.04
N SER A 355 7.67 -13.68 6.18
CA SER A 355 6.94 -13.00 7.24
C SER A 355 5.99 -13.95 7.94
N TYR A 356 5.79 -13.72 9.22
CA TYR A 356 4.89 -14.44 10.11
C TYR A 356 4.02 -13.42 10.84
N ASP A 357 2.70 -13.57 10.76
CA ASP A 357 1.77 -12.85 11.61
C ASP A 357 0.95 -13.85 12.42
N LYS A 358 0.75 -13.57 13.69
CA LYS A 358 -0.18 -14.29 14.55
C LYS A 358 -1.01 -13.29 15.31
N ALA A 359 -2.34 -13.45 15.26
CA ALA A 359 -3.26 -12.77 16.15
C ALA A 359 -4.03 -13.82 16.95
N GLY A 360 -4.20 -13.59 18.24
CA GLY A 360 -4.93 -14.52 19.09
C GLY A 360 -5.48 -13.87 20.32
N GLY A 361 -6.56 -14.44 20.86
CA GLY A 361 -7.18 -13.95 22.09
C GLY A 361 -8.68 -14.15 22.09
N THR A 362 -9.33 -13.43 22.99
CA THR A 362 -10.79 -13.46 23.17
C THR A 362 -11.42 -12.11 22.84
N GLY A 363 -12.74 -12.08 22.91
CA GLY A 363 -13.51 -10.91 22.54
C GLY A 363 -13.68 -10.78 21.03
N TRP A 364 -14.83 -10.28 20.62
CA TRP A 364 -15.16 -10.08 19.22
C TRP A 364 -15.33 -8.59 18.95
N ASP A 365 -14.58 -8.05 17.99
CA ASP A 365 -14.56 -6.61 17.69
C ASP A 365 -15.96 -6.10 17.25
N THR A 366 -16.83 -7.01 16.78
CA THR A 366 -18.11 -6.74 16.11
C THR A 366 -19.23 -7.75 16.39
N ALA A 367 -19.20 -8.48 17.52
CA ALA A 367 -20.32 -9.35 17.90
C ALA A 367 -21.58 -8.47 17.83
N PRO A 368 -22.71 -8.98 17.29
CA PRO A 368 -23.83 -8.15 16.87
C PRO A 368 -24.09 -7.14 17.96
N SER A 369 -23.94 -5.88 17.54
CA SER A 369 -24.13 -4.67 18.32
C SER A 369 -25.20 -4.89 19.38
N PHE A 370 -25.00 -4.31 20.57
CA PHE A 370 -25.99 -4.34 21.65
C PHE A 370 -27.41 -4.38 21.11
N PRO A 371 -28.20 -5.42 21.48
CA PRO A 371 -29.60 -5.36 21.13
C PRO A 371 -30.14 -4.06 21.69
N ARG A 372 -31.03 -3.42 20.95
CA ARG A 372 -31.69 -2.21 21.44
C ARG A 372 -32.90 -2.63 22.24
N TYR A 373 -33.41 -1.70 23.03
CA TYR A 373 -34.78 -1.85 23.49
C TYR A 373 -35.74 -1.87 22.29
N SER A 374 -36.91 -2.49 22.45
CA SER A 374 -37.92 -2.62 21.40
C SER A 374 -38.45 -1.28 20.90
N ASN A 375 -38.26 -0.21 21.68
CA ASN A 375 -38.54 1.18 21.31
C ASN A 375 -37.38 1.88 20.55
N GLY A 376 -36.25 1.20 20.32
CA GLY A 376 -35.07 1.72 19.62
C GLY A 376 -34.01 2.36 20.51
N ASP A 377 -34.29 2.60 21.80
CA ASP A 377 -33.33 3.16 22.75
C ASP A 377 -32.15 2.20 22.96
N PRO A 378 -30.93 2.72 23.18
CA PRO A 378 -29.81 1.87 23.56
C PRO A 378 -30.08 1.23 24.94
N LEU A 379 -29.59 0.01 25.13
CA LEU A 379 -29.54 -0.58 26.47
C LEU A 379 -28.73 0.33 27.39
N ARG A 380 -29.23 0.53 28.62
CA ARG A 380 -28.58 1.36 29.64
C ARG A 380 -27.50 0.57 30.39
N ILE A 381 -26.52 0.06 29.65
CA ILE A 381 -25.43 -0.79 30.14
C ILE A 381 -24.09 -0.10 29.96
N SER A 382 -23.10 -0.45 30.78
CA SER A 382 -21.76 0.14 30.67
C SER A 382 -21.11 -0.22 29.34
N ARG A 383 -20.38 0.73 28.75
CA ARG A 383 -19.54 0.50 27.57
C ARG A 383 -18.44 -0.53 27.83
N SER A 384 -18.04 -0.73 29.09
CA SER A 384 -17.04 -1.74 29.46
C SER A 384 -17.58 -3.17 29.46
N THR A 385 -18.89 -3.36 29.35
CA THR A 385 -19.44 -4.69 29.55
C THR A 385 -19.14 -5.58 28.33
N GLY A 386 -18.43 -6.69 28.54
CA GLY A 386 -18.10 -7.67 27.50
C GLY A 386 -19.05 -8.87 27.52
N TYR A 387 -19.77 -9.12 26.42
CA TYR A 387 -20.88 -10.10 26.39
C TYR A 387 -20.57 -11.39 25.66
N THR A 388 -19.34 -11.53 25.17
CA THR A 388 -18.86 -12.74 24.53
C THR A 388 -17.96 -13.48 25.50
N ALA A 389 -18.51 -14.43 26.23
CA ALA A 389 -17.80 -15.07 27.34
C ALA A 389 -16.68 -15.99 26.88
N ASP A 390 -16.84 -16.62 25.70
CA ASP A 390 -15.88 -17.58 25.16
C ASP A 390 -15.64 -17.36 23.66
N ALA A 391 -15.90 -16.14 23.16
CA ALA A 391 -15.54 -15.82 21.79
C ALA A 391 -14.02 -15.84 21.62
N LYS A 392 -13.56 -16.61 20.64
CA LYS A 392 -12.15 -16.79 20.31
C LYS A 392 -11.92 -16.32 18.90
N ARG A 393 -10.79 -15.65 18.69
CA ARG A 393 -10.34 -15.28 17.34
C ARG A 393 -8.83 -15.46 17.26
N ASN A 394 -8.44 -16.52 16.56
CA ASN A 394 -7.06 -16.87 16.34
C ASN A 394 -6.80 -16.93 14.84
N SER A 395 -5.73 -16.30 14.40
CA SER A 395 -5.25 -16.37 13.02
C SER A 395 -3.73 -16.43 13.01
N GLU A 396 -3.21 -17.13 12.03
CA GLU A 396 -1.79 -17.26 11.78
C GLU A 396 -1.56 -17.23 10.28
N SER A 397 -0.55 -16.48 9.84
CA SER A 397 -0.17 -16.38 8.44
C SER A 397 1.34 -16.44 8.28
N ILE A 398 1.81 -17.28 7.38
CA ILE A 398 3.20 -17.32 6.91
C ILE A 398 3.19 -16.93 5.44
N ASN A 399 4.07 -16.00 5.07
CA ASN A 399 4.31 -15.63 3.68
C ASN A 399 5.81 -15.79 3.38
N VAL A 400 6.14 -16.63 2.40
CA VAL A 400 7.48 -16.76 1.84
C VAL A 400 7.47 -16.16 0.45
N PHE A 401 8.45 -15.34 0.12
CA PHE A 401 8.46 -14.62 -1.15
C PHE A 401 9.87 -14.47 -1.70
N ALA A 402 9.96 -14.36 -3.02
CA ALA A 402 11.17 -14.01 -3.73
C ALA A 402 10.84 -13.11 -4.93
N SER A 403 11.78 -12.24 -5.30
CA SER A 403 11.72 -11.49 -6.54
C SER A 403 13.09 -11.39 -7.19
N LEU A 404 13.13 -11.51 -8.51
CA LEU A 404 14.31 -11.27 -9.32
C LEU A 404 14.04 -10.06 -10.20
N GLU A 405 14.82 -8.99 -10.02
CA GLU A 405 14.81 -7.81 -10.90
C GLU A 405 16.06 -7.84 -11.79
N GLN A 406 15.86 -7.67 -13.09
CA GLN A 406 16.92 -7.57 -14.09
C GLN A 406 16.77 -6.24 -14.85
N ARG A 407 17.81 -5.42 -14.83
CA ARG A 407 17.94 -4.29 -15.74
C ARG A 407 18.45 -4.79 -17.09
N PHE A 408 17.71 -4.55 -18.16
CA PHE A 408 18.14 -4.92 -19.52
C PHE A 408 18.97 -3.81 -20.16
N ASN A 409 18.61 -2.55 -19.88
CA ASN A 409 19.33 -1.34 -20.29
C ASN A 409 18.87 -0.15 -19.42
N SER A 410 19.24 1.07 -19.80
CA SER A 410 18.87 2.29 -19.07
C SER A 410 17.35 2.57 -19.04
N ALA A 411 16.59 2.05 -19.99
CA ALA A 411 15.16 2.30 -20.14
C ALA A 411 14.28 1.15 -19.62
N TRP A 412 14.74 -0.10 -19.72
CA TRP A 412 13.92 -1.29 -19.51
C TRP A 412 14.41 -2.17 -18.36
N LYS A 413 13.47 -2.59 -17.52
CA LYS A 413 13.69 -3.54 -16.41
C LYS A 413 12.62 -4.62 -16.43
N GLY A 414 13.03 -5.85 -16.14
CA GLY A 414 12.14 -6.99 -15.92
C GLY A 414 12.10 -7.34 -14.43
N ARG A 415 10.93 -7.75 -13.94
CA ARG A 415 10.76 -8.24 -12.57
C ARG A 415 9.87 -9.48 -12.55
N LEU A 416 10.37 -10.54 -11.94
CA LEU A 416 9.62 -11.75 -11.59
C LEU A 416 9.41 -11.76 -10.08
N ASN A 417 8.16 -11.88 -9.63
CA ASN A 417 7.81 -12.08 -8.23
C ASN A 417 7.17 -13.46 -8.07
N ALA A 418 7.52 -14.14 -6.99
CA ALA A 418 6.90 -15.38 -6.55
C ALA A 418 6.59 -15.31 -5.06
N SER A 419 5.44 -15.82 -4.63
CA SER A 419 5.12 -15.92 -3.22
C SER A 419 4.23 -17.12 -2.93
N TYR A 420 4.42 -17.67 -1.74
CA TYR A 420 3.58 -18.68 -1.11
C TYR A 420 3.07 -18.13 0.21
N THR A 421 1.76 -18.12 0.39
CA THR A 421 1.12 -17.74 1.65
C THR A 421 0.35 -18.93 2.19
N ARG A 422 0.53 -19.24 3.47
CA ARG A 422 -0.34 -20.15 4.22
C ARG A 422 -0.98 -19.39 5.36
N SER A 423 -2.30 -19.44 5.44
CA SER A 423 -3.06 -18.85 6.53
C SER A 423 -3.94 -19.91 7.18
N ASN A 424 -3.93 -19.96 8.51
CA ASN A 424 -4.84 -20.78 9.29
C ASN A 424 -5.61 -19.88 10.25
N GLY A 425 -6.79 -20.28 10.66
CA GLY A 425 -7.47 -19.60 11.74
C GLY A 425 -8.63 -20.36 12.32
N TYR A 426 -9.04 -19.87 13.47
CA TYR A 426 -10.14 -20.38 14.25
C TYR A 426 -10.92 -19.20 14.81
N THR A 427 -12.23 -19.24 14.63
CA THR A 427 -13.15 -18.33 15.29
C THR A 427 -14.23 -19.09 16.02
N ALA A 428 -14.65 -18.58 17.16
CA ALA A 428 -15.89 -18.93 17.82
C ALA A 428 -16.52 -17.62 18.28
N ALA A 429 -17.80 -17.42 17.98
CA ALA A 429 -18.51 -16.19 18.31
C ALA A 429 -19.91 -16.49 18.82
N ASP A 430 -20.30 -15.72 19.83
CA ASP A 430 -21.65 -15.71 20.42
C ASP A 430 -22.49 -14.61 19.81
N PHE A 431 -23.77 -14.92 19.52
CA PHE A 431 -24.70 -13.96 18.94
C PHE A 431 -25.96 -13.85 19.79
N TYR A 432 -26.45 -12.62 19.94
CA TYR A 432 -27.72 -12.31 20.58
C TYR A 432 -28.64 -11.65 19.57
N TYR A 433 -29.89 -12.06 19.53
CA TYR A 433 -30.89 -11.55 18.59
C TYR A 433 -32.15 -11.09 19.30
N GLY A 434 -32.92 -10.25 18.61
CA GLY A 434 -34.13 -9.63 19.14
C GLY A 434 -33.87 -8.29 19.80
N ALA A 435 -34.93 -7.73 20.39
CA ALA A 435 -34.89 -6.50 21.14
C ALA A 435 -35.28 -6.79 22.59
N ALA A 436 -34.71 -6.03 23.53
CA ALA A 436 -35.11 -6.12 24.92
C ALA A 436 -36.38 -5.28 25.14
N ASP A 437 -37.29 -5.71 26.00
CA ASP A 437 -38.39 -4.89 26.47
C ASP A 437 -37.86 -3.84 27.47
N PRO A 438 -38.23 -2.56 27.34
CA PRO A 438 -37.71 -1.50 28.19
C PRO A 438 -38.19 -1.56 29.65
N LEU A 439 -39.30 -2.24 29.95
CA LEU A 439 -39.82 -2.42 31.31
C LEU A 439 -39.17 -3.62 32.01
N THR A 440 -39.03 -4.75 31.31
CA THR A 440 -38.52 -5.98 31.91
C THR A 440 -37.02 -6.21 31.68
N SER A 441 -36.40 -5.43 30.79
CA SER A 441 -35.02 -5.63 30.28
C SER A 441 -34.79 -7.04 29.71
N SER A 442 -35.83 -7.66 29.16
CA SER A 442 -35.79 -9.04 28.65
C SER A 442 -36.40 -9.17 27.26
N GLY A 443 -36.09 -10.22 26.52
CA GLY A 443 -36.75 -10.50 25.23
C GLY A 443 -35.80 -10.76 24.08
N THR A 444 -34.51 -10.51 24.27
CA THR A 444 -33.48 -11.06 23.39
C THR A 444 -33.29 -12.53 23.68
N TYR A 445 -32.91 -13.28 22.66
CA TYR A 445 -32.56 -14.68 22.81
C TYR A 445 -31.15 -14.92 22.28
N TYR A 446 -30.53 -15.96 22.81
CA TYR A 446 -29.24 -16.42 22.35
C TYR A 446 -29.40 -17.16 21.02
N PHE A 447 -28.58 -16.82 20.03
CA PHE A 447 -28.56 -17.48 18.75
C PHE A 447 -27.30 -18.31 18.60
N SER A 448 -27.48 -19.55 18.14
CA SER A 448 -26.45 -20.58 18.18
C SER A 448 -25.13 -20.09 17.60
N PRO A 449 -24.05 -20.10 18.40
CA PRO A 449 -22.72 -19.71 17.97
C PRO A 449 -22.25 -20.70 16.91
N ARG A 450 -21.34 -20.24 16.05
CA ARG A 450 -20.64 -21.10 15.11
C ARG A 450 -19.15 -21.03 15.40
N ALA A 451 -18.52 -22.19 15.45
CA ALA A 451 -17.07 -22.28 15.44
C ALA A 451 -16.60 -22.53 14.02
N ASN A 452 -15.76 -21.64 13.49
CA ASN A 452 -15.21 -21.76 12.15
C ASN A 452 -13.72 -22.06 12.26
N THR A 453 -13.24 -23.00 11.45
CA THR A 453 -11.81 -23.25 11.25
C THR A 453 -11.53 -23.14 9.77
N TRP A 454 -10.48 -22.44 9.40
CA TRP A 454 -10.07 -22.36 8.00
C TRP A 454 -8.58 -22.56 7.86
N LYS A 455 -8.22 -23.05 6.68
CA LYS A 455 -6.86 -23.17 6.18
C LYS A 455 -6.88 -22.69 4.74
N SER A 456 -5.97 -21.81 4.37
CA SER A 456 -5.80 -21.36 2.99
C SER A 456 -4.33 -21.35 2.62
N GLU A 457 -4.04 -21.80 1.42
CA GLU A 457 -2.73 -21.78 0.81
C GLU A 457 -2.85 -21.08 -0.55
N ALA A 458 -1.96 -20.14 -0.82
CA ALA A 458 -1.96 -19.37 -2.04
C ALA A 458 -0.55 -19.32 -2.64
N VAL A 459 -0.44 -19.61 -3.93
CA VAL A 459 0.76 -19.39 -4.75
C VAL A 459 0.45 -18.26 -5.71
N ALA A 460 1.29 -17.23 -5.72
CA ALA A 460 1.19 -16.11 -6.66
C ALA A 460 2.51 -15.92 -7.41
N LEU A 461 2.41 -15.80 -8.74
CA LEU A 461 3.49 -15.50 -9.66
C LEU A 461 3.11 -14.25 -10.45
N ASP A 462 4.04 -13.30 -10.56
CA ASP A 462 3.85 -12.09 -11.37
C ASP A 462 5.14 -11.76 -12.10
N PHE A 463 5.08 -11.77 -13.42
CA PHE A 463 6.16 -11.32 -14.29
C PHE A 463 5.76 -10.04 -14.99
N ASN A 464 6.65 -9.05 -15.00
CA ASN A 464 6.42 -7.83 -15.75
C ASN A 464 7.73 -7.25 -16.30
N ILE A 465 7.59 -6.52 -17.40
CA ILE A 465 8.64 -5.72 -18.02
C ILE A 465 8.13 -4.28 -18.02
N ARG A 466 8.95 -3.36 -17.52
CA ARG A 466 8.63 -1.95 -17.35
C ARG A 466 9.65 -1.11 -18.10
N GLY A 467 9.17 -0.10 -18.80
CA GLY A 467 9.99 0.82 -19.59
C GLY A 467 9.67 2.27 -19.27
N ASP A 468 10.72 3.09 -19.18
CA ASP A 468 10.64 4.55 -19.20
C ASP A 468 11.60 5.05 -20.30
N THR A 469 11.06 5.62 -21.37
CA THR A 469 11.81 6.00 -22.57
C THR A 469 11.13 7.16 -23.31
N THR A 470 11.69 7.53 -24.45
CA THR A 470 11.11 8.52 -25.36
C THR A 470 10.56 7.82 -26.61
N LEU A 471 9.30 8.09 -26.94
CA LEU A 471 8.66 7.64 -28.19
C LEU A 471 8.19 8.87 -28.97
N TRP A 472 8.67 9.05 -30.20
CA TRP A 472 8.39 10.23 -31.04
C TRP A 472 8.70 11.59 -30.38
N GLY A 473 9.76 11.64 -29.57
CA GLY A 473 10.12 12.86 -28.82
C GLY A 473 9.31 13.10 -27.54
N HIS A 474 8.41 12.19 -27.18
CA HIS A 474 7.54 12.29 -26.01
C HIS A 474 7.89 11.28 -24.93
N GLU A 475 7.71 11.66 -23.66
CA GLU A 475 7.86 10.74 -22.52
C GLU A 475 6.87 9.58 -22.66
N TYR A 476 7.42 8.36 -22.70
CA TYR A 476 6.68 7.13 -22.89
C TYR A 476 7.02 6.13 -21.78
N ARG A 477 6.00 5.69 -21.07
CA ARG A 477 6.10 4.64 -20.06
C ARG A 477 5.22 3.47 -20.43
N ALA A 478 5.74 2.26 -20.25
CA ALA A 478 5.00 1.05 -20.52
C ALA A 478 5.23 -0.02 -19.47
N VAL A 479 4.20 -0.85 -19.25
CA VAL A 479 4.27 -2.09 -18.51
C VAL A 479 3.60 -3.17 -19.34
N PHE A 480 4.28 -4.29 -19.49
CA PHE A 480 3.71 -5.52 -20.02
C PHE A 480 3.92 -6.61 -18.98
N GLY A 481 2.92 -7.43 -18.71
CA GLY A 481 3.08 -8.48 -17.73
C GLY A 481 2.06 -9.59 -17.82
N ALA A 482 2.35 -10.63 -17.06
CA ALA A 482 1.49 -11.77 -16.86
C ALA A 482 1.54 -12.18 -15.40
N ASP A 483 0.40 -12.64 -14.88
CA ASP A 483 0.33 -13.17 -13.52
C ASP A 483 -0.51 -14.44 -13.46
N TYR A 484 -0.26 -15.19 -12.40
CA TYR A 484 -0.96 -16.41 -12.04
C TYR A 484 -1.12 -16.44 -10.52
N VAL A 485 -2.33 -16.75 -10.06
CA VAL A 485 -2.62 -16.97 -8.64
C VAL A 485 -3.47 -18.23 -8.51
N ASN A 486 -3.02 -19.17 -7.70
CA ASN A 486 -3.78 -20.34 -7.29
C ASN A 486 -3.99 -20.29 -5.79
N THR A 487 -5.23 -20.45 -5.35
CA THR A 487 -5.59 -20.50 -3.94
C THR A 487 -6.38 -21.77 -3.68
N ASP A 488 -5.94 -22.54 -2.70
CA ASP A 488 -6.63 -23.70 -2.16
C ASP A 488 -7.02 -23.41 -0.72
N ALA A 489 -8.25 -23.73 -0.35
CA ALA A 489 -8.85 -23.27 0.88
C ALA A 489 -9.79 -24.34 1.44
N ASP A 490 -9.59 -24.74 2.68
CA ASP A 490 -10.50 -25.60 3.43
C ASP A 490 -11.16 -24.80 4.54
N TYR A 491 -12.46 -24.99 4.70
CA TYR A 491 -13.26 -24.35 5.72
C TYR A 491 -14.17 -25.37 6.40
N TYR A 492 -14.22 -25.29 7.72
CA TYR A 492 -15.03 -26.15 8.56
C TYR A 492 -15.83 -25.28 9.50
N GLN A 493 -17.14 -25.46 9.47
CA GLN A 493 -18.05 -24.85 10.42
C GLN A 493 -18.65 -25.92 11.30
N ARG A 494 -18.69 -25.67 12.60
CA ARG A 494 -19.33 -26.53 13.58
C ARG A 494 -20.40 -25.76 14.33
N TYR A 495 -21.51 -26.45 14.62
CA TYR A 495 -22.46 -25.95 15.60
C TYR A 495 -21.78 -25.91 16.97
N THR A 496 -22.11 -24.89 17.75
CA THR A 496 -21.69 -24.81 19.15
C THR A 496 -22.94 -24.75 20.02
N THR A 497 -22.90 -25.48 21.13
CA THR A 497 -23.95 -25.46 22.16
C THR A 497 -23.47 -24.57 23.29
N ALA A 498 -24.32 -23.64 23.70
CA ALA A 498 -24.03 -22.77 24.82
C ALA A 498 -24.85 -23.18 26.04
N ASN A 499 -24.19 -23.21 27.18
CA ASN A 499 -24.80 -23.52 28.47
C ASN A 499 -24.71 -22.30 29.39
N TYR A 500 -25.83 -21.96 30.02
CA TYR A 500 -25.95 -20.84 30.95
C TYR A 500 -26.89 -21.21 32.11
N PRO A 501 -26.55 -20.89 33.37
CA PRO A 501 -27.44 -21.10 34.51
C PRO A 501 -28.77 -20.33 34.36
N GLY A 502 -29.90 -21.04 34.30
CA GLY A 502 -31.22 -20.42 34.06
C GLY A 502 -31.67 -20.43 32.60
N GLY A 503 -30.86 -20.94 31.68
CA GLY A 503 -31.18 -21.08 30.27
C GLY A 503 -30.93 -19.83 29.43
N LEU A 504 -31.04 -19.98 28.10
CA LEU A 504 -30.72 -18.94 27.11
C LEU A 504 -31.88 -18.63 26.15
N SER A 505 -33.07 -19.17 26.42
CA SER A 505 -34.29 -18.94 25.62
C SER A 505 -34.79 -17.49 25.73
N THR A 506 -34.50 -16.80 26.82
CA THR A 506 -34.75 -15.36 27.00
C THR A 506 -33.68 -14.79 27.92
N ILE A 507 -33.00 -13.75 27.47
CA ILE A 507 -31.94 -13.07 28.22
C ILE A 507 -32.54 -11.85 28.91
N HIS A 508 -32.25 -11.74 30.20
CA HIS A 508 -32.60 -10.60 31.05
C HIS A 508 -31.34 -9.76 31.29
N TRP A 509 -31.19 -8.64 30.56
CA TRP A 509 -29.96 -7.83 30.57
C TRP A 509 -29.64 -7.19 31.91
N SER A 510 -30.62 -7.08 32.81
CA SER A 510 -30.41 -6.59 34.18
C SER A 510 -29.68 -7.60 35.08
N THR A 511 -29.71 -8.89 34.74
CA THR A 511 -29.13 -9.98 35.54
C THR A 511 -28.23 -10.92 34.74
N PHE A 512 -28.01 -10.63 33.46
CA PHE A 512 -27.20 -11.45 32.57
C PHE A 512 -25.72 -11.23 32.88
N ASP A 513 -25.04 -12.30 33.30
CA ASP A 513 -23.61 -12.31 33.53
C ASP A 513 -22.94 -13.18 32.46
N PRO A 514 -22.39 -12.58 31.39
CA PRO A 514 -21.80 -13.34 30.31
C PRO A 514 -20.72 -14.30 30.79
N SER A 515 -19.97 -14.01 31.87
CA SER A 515 -18.90 -14.89 32.35
C SER A 515 -19.36 -16.31 32.73
N LEU A 516 -20.66 -16.51 32.96
CA LEU A 516 -21.27 -17.81 33.25
C LEU A 516 -21.58 -18.65 32.00
N LEU A 517 -21.47 -18.06 30.80
CA LEU A 517 -21.73 -18.73 29.53
C LEU A 517 -20.54 -19.62 29.15
N THR A 518 -20.81 -20.89 28.84
CA THR A 518 -19.79 -21.83 28.37
C THR A 518 -20.17 -22.40 27.01
N LEU A 519 -19.19 -22.49 26.11
CA LEU A 519 -19.37 -23.01 24.76
C LEU A 519 -18.77 -24.40 24.61
N THR A 520 -19.55 -25.32 24.06
CA THR A 520 -19.08 -26.65 23.67
C THR A 520 -19.22 -26.82 22.17
N THR A 521 -18.14 -27.20 21.50
CA THR A 521 -18.14 -27.46 20.05
C THR A 521 -18.85 -28.79 19.75
N GLY A 522 -19.88 -28.73 18.92
CA GLY A 522 -20.72 -29.85 18.53
C GLY A 522 -20.39 -30.41 17.14
N SER A 523 -21.43 -30.90 16.45
CA SER A 523 -21.34 -31.53 15.13
C SER A 523 -20.92 -30.56 14.03
N VAL A 524 -20.40 -31.13 12.94
CA VAL A 524 -20.05 -30.38 11.72
C VAL A 524 -21.34 -29.85 11.09
N ALA A 525 -21.42 -28.53 10.92
CA ALA A 525 -22.49 -27.84 10.23
C ALA A 525 -22.20 -27.72 8.73
N GLU A 526 -20.94 -27.43 8.40
CA GLU A 526 -20.49 -27.23 7.02
C GLU A 526 -19.03 -27.66 6.87
N SER A 527 -18.70 -28.25 5.73
CA SER A 527 -17.31 -28.48 5.32
C SER A 527 -17.16 -28.12 3.85
N LEU A 528 -16.35 -27.10 3.58
CA LEU A 528 -16.11 -26.57 2.24
C LEU A 528 -14.65 -26.74 1.85
N THR A 529 -14.41 -27.10 0.59
CA THR A 529 -13.12 -26.94 -0.06
C THR A 529 -13.30 -26.03 -1.27
N ASP A 530 -12.49 -24.97 -1.33
CA ASP A 530 -12.46 -23.96 -2.37
C ASP A 530 -11.09 -23.99 -3.06
N THR A 531 -11.09 -24.26 -4.37
CA THR A 531 -9.91 -24.07 -5.21
C THR A 531 -10.22 -22.97 -6.21
N SER A 532 -9.34 -21.98 -6.34
CA SER A 532 -9.47 -20.93 -7.34
C SER A 532 -8.17 -20.69 -8.08
N ARG A 533 -8.28 -20.44 -9.38
CA ARG A 533 -7.18 -20.12 -10.28
C ARG A 533 -7.51 -18.86 -11.04
N GLN A 534 -6.57 -17.93 -11.02
CA GLN A 534 -6.60 -16.73 -11.82
C GLN A 534 -5.32 -16.64 -12.62
N TYR A 535 -5.45 -16.27 -13.88
CA TYR A 535 -4.32 -15.89 -14.71
C TYR A 535 -4.70 -14.70 -15.55
N GLY A 536 -3.71 -13.94 -15.98
CA GLY A 536 -3.95 -12.91 -16.96
C GLY A 536 -2.70 -12.33 -17.56
N ILE A 537 -2.90 -11.68 -18.69
CA ILE A 537 -1.91 -10.87 -19.38
C ILE A 537 -2.42 -9.43 -19.40
N TYR A 538 -1.53 -8.49 -19.14
CA TYR A 538 -1.89 -7.08 -19.04
C TYR A 538 -0.84 -6.20 -19.71
N ALA A 539 -1.32 -5.07 -20.21
CA ALA A 539 -0.49 -4.02 -20.76
C ALA A 539 -1.00 -2.66 -20.26
N TYR A 540 -0.08 -1.77 -19.94
CA TYR A 540 -0.32 -0.38 -19.59
C TYR A 540 0.66 0.48 -20.36
N ASN A 541 0.16 1.54 -21.01
CA ASN A 541 0.97 2.44 -21.81
C ASN A 541 0.55 3.87 -21.48
N SER A 542 1.54 4.74 -21.29
CA SER A 542 1.37 6.14 -20.96
C SER A 542 2.26 6.98 -21.87
N LEU A 543 1.67 7.88 -22.64
CA LEU A 543 2.38 8.77 -23.55
C LEU A 543 2.05 10.23 -23.22
N GLN A 544 3.07 11.04 -22.93
CA GLN A 544 2.91 12.48 -22.70
C GLN A 544 3.01 13.26 -24.01
N VAL A 545 1.87 13.49 -24.66
CA VAL A 545 1.82 14.11 -26.00
C VAL A 545 2.10 15.61 -25.97
N TYR A 546 1.73 16.28 -24.89
CA TYR A 546 2.04 17.70 -24.69
C TYR A 546 2.20 17.95 -23.19
N GLY A 547 2.89 19.01 -22.75
CA GLY A 547 3.22 19.25 -21.33
C GLY A 547 2.12 18.85 -20.33
N PRO A 548 0.90 19.39 -20.45
CA PRO A 548 -0.27 19.01 -19.63
C PRO A 548 -1.01 17.73 -20.05
N LEU A 549 -0.82 17.20 -21.25
CA LEU A 549 -1.67 16.14 -21.82
C LEU A 549 -0.95 14.79 -21.84
N ARG A 550 -1.48 13.84 -21.06
CA ARG A 550 -1.00 12.45 -21.02
C ARG A 550 -2.12 11.49 -21.38
N PHE A 551 -1.88 10.65 -22.38
CA PHE A 551 -2.78 9.57 -22.76
C PHE A 551 -2.36 8.29 -22.08
N VAL A 552 -3.32 7.63 -21.43
CA VAL A 552 -3.11 6.37 -20.74
C VAL A 552 -4.05 5.32 -21.31
N LEU A 553 -3.46 4.26 -21.85
CA LEU A 553 -4.18 3.12 -22.40
C LEU A 553 -3.70 1.84 -21.72
N GLY A 554 -4.63 1.12 -21.09
CA GLY A 554 -4.35 -0.16 -20.48
C GLY A 554 -5.45 -1.18 -20.71
N GLY A 555 -5.08 -2.45 -20.69
CA GLY A 555 -6.00 -3.56 -20.81
C GLY A 555 -5.46 -4.82 -20.17
N ARG A 556 -6.38 -5.66 -19.71
CA ARG A 556 -6.09 -6.98 -19.17
C ARG A 556 -7.02 -8.01 -19.80
N TRP A 557 -6.44 -9.13 -20.21
CA TRP A 557 -7.17 -10.36 -20.46
C TRP A 557 -6.98 -11.29 -19.27
N SER A 558 -8.06 -11.84 -18.73
CA SER A 558 -8.01 -12.74 -17.57
C SER A 558 -8.82 -14.00 -17.79
N GLY A 559 -8.32 -15.11 -17.26
CA GLY A 559 -9.11 -16.30 -17.00
C GLY A 559 -9.30 -16.48 -15.50
N TYR A 560 -10.47 -17.01 -15.13
CA TYR A 560 -10.80 -17.36 -13.75
C TYR A 560 -11.55 -18.67 -13.70
N GLU A 561 -11.12 -19.55 -12.81
CA GLU A 561 -11.73 -20.82 -12.50
C GLU A 561 -11.88 -20.92 -10.99
N LYS A 562 -13.05 -21.32 -10.51
CA LYS A 562 -13.31 -21.63 -9.11
C LYS A 562 -14.10 -22.94 -9.01
N VAL A 563 -13.65 -23.81 -8.14
CA VAL A 563 -14.33 -25.03 -7.73
C VAL A 563 -14.64 -24.90 -6.25
N ASN A 564 -15.92 -25.03 -5.89
CA ASN A 564 -16.38 -25.12 -4.51
C ASN A 564 -16.99 -26.50 -4.30
N ILE A 565 -16.55 -27.21 -3.27
CA ILE A 565 -17.05 -28.53 -2.89
C ILE A 565 -17.58 -28.44 -1.46
N ASN A 566 -18.89 -28.62 -1.29
CA ASN A 566 -19.50 -28.80 0.01
C ASN A 566 -19.53 -30.28 0.37
N LYS A 567 -18.57 -30.70 1.21
CA LYS A 567 -18.40 -32.09 1.65
C LYS A 567 -19.54 -32.56 2.57
N SER A 568 -20.26 -31.64 3.22
CA SER A 568 -21.43 -31.99 4.05
C SER A 568 -22.68 -32.34 3.24
N THR A 569 -22.86 -31.75 2.06
CA THR A 569 -24.02 -32.02 1.18
C THR A 569 -23.65 -32.86 -0.05
N ALA A 570 -22.36 -33.15 -0.25
CA ALA A 570 -21.80 -33.70 -1.49
C ALA A 570 -22.11 -32.84 -2.73
N GLU A 571 -22.35 -31.54 -2.55
CA GLU A 571 -22.63 -30.59 -3.61
C GLU A 571 -21.33 -30.01 -4.18
N GLN A 572 -21.24 -29.91 -5.50
CA GLN A 572 -20.11 -29.32 -6.19
C GLN A 572 -20.58 -28.20 -7.10
N THR A 573 -20.01 -27.01 -6.92
CA THR A 573 -20.24 -25.86 -7.81
C THR A 573 -18.96 -25.55 -8.58
N TYR A 574 -19.09 -25.46 -9.90
CA TYR A 574 -18.00 -25.06 -10.79
C TYR A 574 -18.33 -23.72 -11.44
N LEU A 575 -17.41 -22.76 -11.34
CA LEU A 575 -17.54 -21.43 -11.91
C LEU A 575 -16.30 -21.15 -12.78
N SER A 576 -16.47 -21.07 -14.10
CA SER A 576 -15.40 -20.63 -15.02
C SER A 576 -15.87 -19.41 -15.82
N HIS A 577 -15.02 -18.38 -15.87
CA HIS A 577 -15.30 -17.15 -16.62
C HIS A 577 -14.04 -16.66 -17.32
N PRO A 578 -13.99 -16.68 -18.66
CA PRO A 578 -13.03 -15.87 -19.41
C PRO A 578 -13.52 -14.42 -19.44
N GLY A 579 -12.66 -13.48 -19.05
CA GLY A 579 -13.00 -12.07 -18.93
C GLY A 579 -12.04 -11.15 -19.69
N ARG A 580 -12.58 -10.08 -20.29
CA ARG A 580 -11.79 -8.97 -20.85
C ARG A 580 -12.10 -7.71 -20.06
N SER A 581 -11.06 -7.02 -19.58
CA SER A 581 -11.22 -5.73 -18.91
C SER A 581 -10.38 -4.68 -19.63
N TYR A 582 -11.01 -3.58 -20.01
CA TYR A 582 -10.37 -2.46 -20.70
C TYR A 582 -10.46 -1.21 -19.83
N SER A 583 -9.37 -0.46 -19.72
CA SER A 583 -9.36 0.86 -19.07
C SER A 583 -8.83 1.91 -20.05
N ARG A 584 -9.67 2.87 -20.42
CA ARG A 584 -9.28 4.06 -21.18
C ARG A 584 -9.43 5.28 -20.28
N LEU A 585 -8.35 6.01 -20.06
CA LEU A 585 -8.36 7.25 -19.26
C LEU A 585 -7.69 8.37 -20.07
N TRP A 586 -8.44 9.46 -20.25
CA TRP A 586 -7.96 10.69 -20.87
C TRP A 586 -7.72 11.68 -19.73
N ASN A 587 -6.50 12.18 -19.55
CA ASN A 587 -6.22 13.15 -18.50
C ASN A 587 -5.62 14.44 -19.08
N ARG A 588 -6.29 15.55 -18.80
CA ARG A 588 -5.79 16.91 -19.05
C ARG A 588 -5.24 17.39 -17.70
N CYS A 589 -3.94 17.25 -17.48
CA CYS A 589 -3.30 17.79 -16.28
C CYS A 589 -3.26 19.31 -16.44
N GLY A 590 -4.14 20.04 -15.74
CA GLY A 590 -4.08 21.49 -15.64
C GLY A 590 -2.93 21.96 -14.77
#